data_AF-A0A7C4CTU0-F1
#
_entry.id   AF-A0A7C4CTU0-F1
#
_cell.length_a   1.000
_cell.length_b   1.000
_cell.length_c   1.000
_cell.angle_alpha   90.00
_cell.angle_beta   90.00
_cell.angle_gamma   90.00
#
_symmetry.space_group_name_H-M   'P 1'
#
loop_
_entity.id
_entity.type
_entity.pdbx_description
1 polymer ?
#
loop_
_entity_poly.entity_id
_entity_poly.type
_entity_poly.pdbx_seq_one_letter_code
_entity_poly.pdbx_strand_id
1 'polypeptide(L)'
;MVAYDKEDKEGRFSKLFKDFIAETSKVLRDDGVLVLWFTHPTAQAWRVVSESLYESGYVVPKVWPVQTEMKTRYKRHVNVVAQEMSLIIVGRKYPRQKLLEVSPHNVRESIMENSLFRETVERVVEDTREVIAGVSASPADRAALMFGAALSVASRFELPVGAKFTDLYDAAITAVMSKYIEPLIHKVLIETGPVKLDESAARRVVEKVAQAMLWDPATRSYLTLWLISRLDLATGEIYKEPLGLYFDLVQTVGKLCGFGIEKLKEYGLIAEKAVREGEKAYYPQFLEMLSLPGGRTHLYRLMQVTPGRAVVLAQMSMTESGDPALRAKSVKARMSEYGKYDDRELSRYASLAIVLLETVRDQDLGYRVADGTKLTKYIPGMDESEIAKVVRELAIKTLTHLVF
;
A
#
# COMPACT_ATOMS: atom_id res chain seq x y z
N MET A 1 -11.66 17.75 -26.29
CA MET A 1 -12.78 16.77 -26.33
C MET A 1 -12.21 15.36 -26.22
N VAL A 2 -11.96 14.87 -25.00
CA VAL A 2 -11.60 13.48 -24.68
C VAL A 2 -11.92 13.28 -23.20
N ALA A 3 -12.93 12.47 -22.84
CA ALA A 3 -13.12 11.96 -21.48
C ALA A 3 -14.39 11.09 -21.42
N TYR A 4 -14.33 9.85 -21.92
CA TYR A 4 -15.32 8.85 -21.49
C TYR A 4 -14.73 7.46 -21.34
N ASP A 5 -13.61 7.15 -21.98
CA ASP A 5 -12.90 5.90 -21.69
C ASP A 5 -12.06 6.06 -20.41
N LYS A 6 -12.58 5.53 -19.29
CA LYS A 6 -11.91 5.56 -17.98
C LYS A 6 -10.68 4.64 -17.92
N GLU A 7 -10.45 3.78 -18.91
CA GLU A 7 -9.39 2.76 -18.85
C GLU A 7 -8.36 2.86 -19.98
N ASP A 8 -8.49 3.83 -20.91
CA ASP A 8 -7.66 3.93 -22.11
C ASP A 8 -7.54 2.59 -22.87
N LYS A 9 -8.68 1.92 -23.08
CA LYS A 9 -8.72 0.55 -23.65
C LYS A 9 -8.13 0.50 -25.06
N GLU A 10 -8.29 1.60 -25.80
CA GLU A 10 -7.76 1.77 -27.15
C GLU A 10 -6.33 2.31 -27.17
N GLY A 11 -5.71 2.59 -26.01
CA GLY A 11 -4.35 3.14 -25.90
C GLY A 11 -4.18 4.55 -26.47
N ARG A 12 -5.29 5.22 -26.82
CA ARG A 12 -5.29 6.51 -27.51
C ARG A 12 -4.74 7.61 -26.62
N PHE A 13 -5.10 7.64 -25.33
CA PHE A 13 -4.54 8.61 -24.39
C PHE A 13 -3.04 8.37 -24.24
N SER A 14 -2.62 7.12 -24.01
CA SER A 14 -1.22 6.75 -23.87
C SER A 14 -0.38 7.22 -25.05
N LYS A 15 -0.86 6.96 -26.28
CA LYS A 15 -0.18 7.36 -27.51
C LYS A 15 -0.08 8.87 -27.65
N LEU A 16 -1.21 9.58 -27.60
CA LEU A 16 -1.25 11.03 -27.81
C LEU A 16 -0.47 11.78 -26.74
N PHE A 17 -0.49 11.31 -25.49
CA PHE A 17 0.26 11.93 -24.41
C PHE A 17 1.77 11.72 -24.59
N LYS A 18 2.21 10.50 -24.96
CA LYS A 18 3.62 10.24 -25.30
C LYS A 18 4.10 11.12 -26.44
N ASP A 19 3.33 11.21 -27.52
CA ASP A 19 3.66 12.05 -28.68
C ASP A 19 3.76 13.53 -28.27
N PHE A 20 2.81 14.04 -27.48
CA PHE A 20 2.83 15.40 -26.96
C PHE A 20 4.10 15.68 -26.14
N ILE A 21 4.44 14.82 -25.18
CA ILE A 21 5.62 15.03 -24.32
C ILE A 21 6.92 14.95 -25.15
N ALA A 22 6.99 14.04 -26.13
CA ALA A 22 8.14 13.95 -27.03
C ALA A 22 8.34 15.25 -27.83
N GLU A 23 7.26 15.82 -28.40
CA GLU A 23 7.33 17.10 -29.11
C GLU A 23 7.74 18.26 -28.20
N THR A 24 7.26 18.31 -26.95
CA THR A 24 7.69 19.36 -26.01
C THR A 24 9.20 19.31 -25.75
N SER A 25 9.80 18.10 -25.68
CA SER A 25 11.22 17.92 -25.42
C SER A 25 12.12 18.37 -26.57
N LYS A 26 11.60 18.28 -27.81
CA LYS A 26 12.27 18.80 -29.02
C LYS A 26 12.28 20.32 -29.07
N VAL A 27 11.19 20.96 -28.64
CA VAL A 27 11.02 22.42 -28.68
C VAL A 27 11.74 23.12 -27.51
N LEU A 28 11.75 22.51 -26.33
CA LEU A 28 12.42 23.08 -25.17
C LEU A 28 13.95 22.95 -25.30
N ARG A 29 14.65 24.07 -25.08
CA ARG A 29 16.11 24.10 -24.91
C ARG A 29 16.57 23.19 -23.76
N ASP A 30 17.86 22.90 -23.71
CA ASP A 30 18.45 22.20 -22.56
C ASP A 30 18.27 23.02 -21.27
N ASP A 31 18.06 22.33 -20.14
CA ASP A 31 17.54 22.90 -18.88
C ASP A 31 16.21 23.68 -19.01
N GLY A 32 15.48 23.50 -20.12
CA GLY A 32 14.13 24.00 -20.28
C GLY A 32 13.16 23.40 -19.26
N VAL A 33 12.14 24.18 -18.89
CA VAL A 33 11.13 23.79 -17.88
C VAL A 33 9.81 23.49 -18.58
N LEU A 34 9.30 22.28 -18.37
CA LEU A 34 7.94 21.89 -18.70
C LEU A 34 7.09 21.93 -17.43
N VAL A 35 6.01 22.70 -17.44
CA VAL A 35 5.06 22.76 -16.32
C VAL A 35 3.74 22.13 -16.78
N LEU A 36 3.40 20.99 -16.20
CA LEU A 36 2.16 20.28 -16.49
C LEU A 36 1.19 20.43 -15.33
N TRP A 37 0.00 20.93 -15.64
CA TRP A 37 -1.14 20.78 -14.77
C TRP A 37 -1.77 19.42 -15.04
N PHE A 38 -1.87 18.58 -14.01
CA PHE A 38 -2.41 17.24 -14.16
C PHE A 38 -3.46 16.93 -13.11
N THR A 39 -4.59 16.41 -13.57
CA THR A 39 -5.65 15.87 -12.73
C THR A 39 -6.29 14.74 -13.51
N HIS A 40 -5.90 13.51 -13.21
CA HIS A 40 -6.54 12.34 -13.81
C HIS A 40 -6.82 11.29 -12.75
N PRO A 41 -8.03 10.71 -12.72
CA PRO A 41 -8.38 9.77 -11.68
C PRO A 41 -7.69 8.42 -11.85
N THR A 42 -7.03 8.07 -12.97
CA THR A 42 -6.64 6.68 -13.32
C THR A 42 -5.15 6.37 -13.13
N ALA A 43 -4.81 5.18 -12.60
CA ALA A 43 -3.42 4.70 -12.44
C ALA A 43 -2.69 4.63 -13.78
N GLN A 44 -3.39 4.16 -14.80
CA GLN A 44 -2.86 4.05 -16.15
C GLN A 44 -2.37 5.41 -16.63
N ALA A 45 -3.16 6.47 -16.43
CA ALA A 45 -2.76 7.81 -16.84
C ALA A 45 -1.54 8.31 -16.08
N TRP A 46 -1.47 8.04 -14.77
CA TRP A 46 -0.29 8.37 -13.96
C TRP A 46 0.98 7.65 -14.43
N ARG A 47 0.90 6.34 -14.74
CA ARG A 47 2.04 5.60 -15.32
C ARG A 47 2.45 6.17 -16.67
N VAL A 48 1.49 6.45 -17.55
CA VAL A 48 1.73 7.06 -18.86
C VAL A 48 2.43 8.40 -18.69
N VAL A 49 1.97 9.27 -17.79
CA VAL A 49 2.59 10.57 -17.54
C VAL A 49 4.04 10.40 -17.09
N SER A 50 4.26 9.58 -16.06
CA SER A 50 5.58 9.31 -15.51
C SER A 50 6.54 8.74 -16.55
N GLU A 51 6.10 7.74 -17.31
CA GLU A 51 6.90 7.08 -18.34
C GLU A 51 7.16 8.03 -19.53
N SER A 52 6.17 8.79 -19.98
CA SER A 52 6.33 9.73 -21.11
C SER A 52 7.34 10.83 -20.78
N LEU A 53 7.28 11.37 -19.55
CA LEU A 53 8.25 12.36 -19.05
C LEU A 53 9.64 11.74 -18.99
N TYR A 54 9.75 10.53 -18.44
CA TYR A 54 11.02 9.81 -18.33
C TYR A 54 11.65 9.52 -19.69
N GLU A 55 10.90 8.91 -20.61
CA GLU A 55 11.35 8.55 -21.96
C GLU A 55 11.79 9.78 -22.76
N SER A 56 11.13 10.93 -22.56
CA SER A 56 11.46 12.17 -23.26
C SER A 56 12.59 12.98 -22.63
N GLY A 57 13.30 12.43 -21.64
CA GLY A 57 14.48 13.05 -21.02
C GLY A 57 14.15 14.07 -19.92
N TYR A 58 12.91 14.15 -19.46
CA TYR A 58 12.57 15.00 -18.32
C TYR A 58 12.91 14.31 -17.00
N VAL A 59 13.44 15.10 -16.09
CA VAL A 59 13.52 14.77 -14.69
C VAL A 59 12.56 15.67 -13.92
N VAL A 60 11.83 15.10 -12.96
CA VAL A 60 10.79 15.78 -12.20
C VAL A 60 11.35 16.17 -10.83
N PRO A 61 11.95 17.36 -10.65
CA PRO A 61 12.53 17.75 -9.36
C PRO A 61 11.52 17.77 -8.23
N LYS A 62 10.28 18.22 -8.51
CA LYS A 62 9.21 18.35 -7.53
C LYS A 62 7.83 18.32 -8.21
N VAL A 63 6.86 17.78 -7.49
CA VAL A 63 5.43 17.87 -7.80
C VAL A 63 4.76 18.72 -6.74
N TRP A 64 4.01 19.74 -7.14
CA TRP A 64 3.36 20.69 -6.24
C TRP A 64 1.87 20.40 -6.16
N PRO A 65 1.30 20.28 -4.94
CA PRO A 65 -0.13 20.29 -4.76
C PRO A 65 -0.65 21.72 -4.95
N VAL A 66 -1.73 21.87 -5.71
CA VAL A 66 -2.46 23.13 -5.81
C VAL A 66 -3.91 22.85 -5.47
N GLN A 67 -4.46 23.60 -4.52
CA GLN A 67 -5.87 23.55 -4.20
C GLN A 67 -6.65 24.27 -5.30
N THR A 68 -7.47 23.53 -6.04
CA THR A 68 -8.05 24.00 -7.31
C THR A 68 -9.57 23.90 -7.34
N GLU A 69 -10.18 23.16 -6.41
CA GLU A 69 -11.63 23.07 -6.28
C GLU A 69 -12.20 24.19 -5.39
N MET A 70 -13.20 24.90 -5.90
CA MET A 70 -13.96 25.89 -5.12
C MET A 70 -14.81 25.19 -4.06
N LYS A 71 -14.74 25.67 -2.80
CA LYS A 71 -15.49 25.12 -1.65
C LYS A 71 -17.00 24.97 -1.89
N THR A 72 -17.57 25.77 -2.80
CA THR A 72 -19.01 25.88 -3.11
C THR A 72 -19.50 25.01 -4.27
N ARG A 73 -18.66 24.16 -4.87
CA ARG A 73 -19.06 23.36 -6.04
C ARG A 73 -20.11 22.29 -5.68
N TYR A 74 -21.23 22.26 -6.40
CA TYR A 74 -22.37 21.35 -6.18
C TYR A 74 -21.98 19.85 -6.22
N LYS A 75 -20.93 19.47 -6.96
CA LYS A 75 -20.43 18.07 -7.02
C LYS A 75 -19.95 17.53 -5.67
N ARG A 76 -19.56 18.39 -4.72
CA ARG A 76 -19.22 18.00 -3.34
C ARG A 76 -20.44 17.50 -2.55
N HIS A 77 -21.65 17.87 -2.97
CA HIS A 77 -22.91 17.46 -2.35
C HIS A 77 -23.47 16.13 -2.91
N VAL A 78 -22.92 15.63 -4.02
CA VAL A 78 -23.42 14.42 -4.71
C VAL A 78 -22.35 13.32 -4.81
N ASN A 79 -21.07 13.69 -4.89
CA ASN A 79 -19.93 12.79 -4.75
C ASN A 79 -19.11 13.21 -3.53
N VAL A 80 -19.10 12.39 -2.49
CA VAL A 80 -18.82 12.83 -1.12
C VAL A 80 -17.39 13.20 -0.79
N VAL A 81 -16.41 12.88 -1.64
CA VAL A 81 -15.13 13.62 -1.67
C VAL A 81 -14.65 13.52 -3.12
N ALA A 82 -14.33 14.64 -3.74
CA ALA A 82 -13.57 14.71 -4.99
C ALA A 82 -12.14 15.08 -4.61
N GLN A 83 -11.12 14.50 -5.25
CA GLN A 83 -9.73 14.96 -5.13
C GLN A 83 -9.69 16.50 -5.25
N GLU A 84 -9.39 17.19 -4.14
CA GLU A 84 -9.59 18.64 -4.01
C GLU A 84 -8.39 19.43 -4.57
N MET A 85 -7.30 18.72 -4.82
CA MET A 85 -6.05 19.26 -5.31
C MET A 85 -5.71 18.73 -6.70
N SER A 86 -5.31 19.63 -7.59
CA SER A 86 -4.57 19.29 -8.79
C SER A 86 -3.07 19.22 -8.49
N LEU A 87 -2.34 18.47 -9.30
CA LEU A 87 -0.88 18.41 -9.19
C LEU A 87 -0.24 19.20 -10.32
N ILE A 88 0.68 20.09 -9.97
CA ILE A 88 1.60 20.71 -10.91
C ILE A 88 2.87 19.89 -10.93
N ILE A 89 3.14 19.24 -12.05
CA ILE A 89 4.36 18.47 -12.30
C ILE A 89 5.33 19.37 -13.03
N VAL A 90 6.49 19.62 -12.42
CA VAL A 90 7.57 20.40 -13.04
C VAL A 90 8.58 19.41 -13.59
N GLY A 91 8.76 19.36 -14.90
CA GLY A 91 9.79 18.59 -15.59
C GLY A 91 10.92 19.50 -16.09
N ARG A 92 12.15 19.03 -15.99
CA ARG A 92 13.34 19.72 -16.52
C ARG A 92 14.23 18.75 -17.29
N LYS A 93 14.84 19.22 -18.38
CA LYS A 93 15.83 18.45 -19.14
C LYS A 93 17.20 18.58 -18.45
N TYR A 94 17.53 17.65 -17.56
CA TYR A 94 18.84 17.60 -16.91
C TYR A 94 19.42 16.18 -16.81
N PRO A 95 20.75 16.02 -16.68
CA PRO A 95 21.39 14.71 -16.60
C PRO A 95 20.92 13.87 -15.41
N ARG A 96 20.57 12.61 -15.67
CA ARG A 96 20.18 11.67 -14.62
C ARG A 96 21.42 11.10 -13.91
N GLN A 97 21.22 10.69 -12.68
CA GLN A 97 22.25 10.04 -11.88
C GLN A 97 22.29 8.55 -12.19
N LYS A 98 23.49 7.96 -12.22
CA LYS A 98 23.66 6.52 -12.41
C LYS A 98 23.65 5.80 -11.07
N LEU A 99 22.85 4.74 -10.98
CA LEU A 99 22.91 3.80 -9.87
C LEU A 99 23.99 2.76 -10.15
N LEU A 100 25.04 2.74 -9.32
CA LEU A 100 26.09 1.72 -9.38
C LEU A 100 25.64 0.47 -8.61
N GLU A 101 26.26 -0.67 -8.90
CA GLU A 101 26.09 -1.93 -8.15
C GLU A 101 24.66 -2.50 -8.16
N VAL A 102 23.86 -2.18 -9.19
CA VAL A 102 22.52 -2.76 -9.35
C VAL A 102 22.62 -4.15 -9.99
N SER A 103 22.17 -5.19 -9.29
CA SER A 103 22.14 -6.54 -9.83
C SER A 103 21.05 -6.69 -10.91
N PRO A 104 21.39 -7.22 -12.12
CA PRO A 104 20.40 -7.45 -13.17
C PRO A 104 19.42 -8.58 -12.83
N HIS A 105 19.77 -9.46 -11.90
CA HIS A 105 18.91 -10.57 -11.47
C HIS A 105 17.88 -10.13 -10.42
N ASN A 106 18.10 -8.99 -9.77
CA ASN A 106 17.26 -8.52 -8.69
C ASN A 106 17.20 -6.98 -8.66
N VAL A 107 16.80 -6.42 -9.80
CA VAL A 107 16.86 -4.97 -10.08
C VAL A 107 16.17 -4.15 -9.00
N ARG A 108 14.93 -4.51 -8.62
CA ARG A 108 14.13 -3.70 -7.70
C ARG A 108 14.70 -3.68 -6.29
N GLU A 109 15.10 -4.83 -5.75
CA GLU A 109 15.72 -4.89 -4.41
C GLU A 109 17.07 -4.17 -4.41
N SER A 110 17.89 -4.39 -5.44
CA SER A 110 19.20 -3.72 -5.55
C SER A 110 19.06 -2.20 -5.65
N ILE A 111 18.05 -1.69 -6.35
CA ILE A 111 17.73 -0.25 -6.36
C ILE A 111 17.34 0.23 -4.96
N MET A 112 16.45 -0.48 -4.26
CA MET A 112 16.03 -0.11 -2.90
C MET A 112 17.17 -0.17 -1.88
N GLU A 113 18.18 -1.01 -2.10
CA GLU A 113 19.35 -1.15 -1.24
C GLU A 113 20.45 -0.14 -1.55
N ASN A 114 20.43 0.46 -2.74
CA ASN A 114 21.43 1.43 -3.15
C ASN A 114 21.43 2.70 -2.26
N SER A 115 22.61 3.11 -1.80
CA SER A 115 22.78 4.23 -0.86
C SER A 115 22.33 5.57 -1.45
N LEU A 116 22.71 5.88 -2.69
CA LEU A 116 22.33 7.12 -3.38
C LEU A 116 20.81 7.19 -3.61
N PHE A 117 20.20 6.04 -3.93
CA PHE A 117 18.75 5.94 -4.05
C PHE A 117 18.06 6.22 -2.71
N ARG A 118 18.51 5.56 -1.63
CA ARG A 118 17.98 5.74 -0.27
C ARG A 118 18.09 7.18 0.22
N GLU A 119 19.23 7.83 0.01
CA GLU A 119 19.45 9.24 0.34
C GLU A 119 18.50 10.15 -0.43
N THR A 120 18.31 9.88 -1.72
CA THR A 120 17.37 10.65 -2.55
C THR A 120 15.93 10.45 -2.10
N VAL A 121 15.53 9.22 -1.73
CA VAL A 121 14.21 8.94 -1.16
C VAL A 121 14.02 9.72 0.14
N GLU A 122 14.99 9.67 1.06
CA GLU A 122 14.92 10.36 2.35
C GLU A 122 14.67 11.86 2.16
N ARG A 123 15.51 12.52 1.36
CA ARG A 123 15.36 13.95 1.08
C ARG A 123 14.01 14.28 0.45
N VAL A 124 13.59 13.54 -0.58
CA VAL A 124 12.33 13.83 -1.29
C VAL A 124 11.12 13.59 -0.38
N VAL A 125 11.18 12.57 0.49
CA VAL A 125 10.12 12.31 1.46
C VAL A 125 10.05 13.41 2.51
N GLU A 126 11.19 13.89 3.02
CA GLU A 126 11.19 14.97 4.00
C GLU A 126 10.66 16.28 3.41
N ASP A 127 11.11 16.66 2.20
CA ASP A 127 10.56 17.79 1.45
C ASP A 127 9.03 17.65 1.25
N THR A 128 8.55 16.42 1.04
CA THR A 128 7.12 16.14 0.85
C THR A 128 6.35 16.23 2.17
N ARG A 129 6.94 15.81 3.29
CA ARG A 129 6.35 15.94 4.63
C ARG A 129 6.17 17.40 5.02
N GLU A 130 7.17 18.25 4.76
CA GLU A 130 7.06 19.70 4.97
C GLU A 130 5.90 20.30 4.17
N VAL A 131 5.77 19.92 2.89
CA VAL A 131 4.65 20.36 2.05
C VAL A 131 3.31 19.88 2.62
N ILE A 132 3.20 18.62 3.04
CA ILE A 132 1.99 18.06 3.65
C ILE A 132 1.64 18.78 4.96
N ALA A 133 2.64 19.09 5.81
CA ALA A 133 2.42 19.80 7.06
C ALA A 133 1.95 21.25 6.85
N GLY A 134 2.41 21.89 5.77
CA GLY A 134 2.04 23.25 5.40
C GLY A 134 0.65 23.39 4.75
N VAL A 135 -0.03 22.28 4.42
CA VAL A 135 -1.35 22.31 3.75
C VAL A 135 -2.36 21.42 4.48
N SER A 136 -3.64 21.83 4.50
CA SER A 136 -4.72 20.97 4.98
C SER A 136 -5.12 19.95 3.90
N ALA A 137 -4.22 19.00 3.60
CA ALA A 137 -4.48 17.94 2.62
C ALA A 137 -5.45 16.87 3.16
N SER A 138 -6.37 16.38 2.33
CA SER A 138 -7.13 15.16 2.63
C SER A 138 -6.21 13.92 2.63
N PRO A 139 -6.68 12.76 3.14
CA PRO A 139 -5.93 11.51 3.00
C PRO A 139 -5.60 11.13 1.55
N ALA A 140 -6.54 11.35 0.62
CA ALA A 140 -6.34 11.08 -0.81
C ALA A 140 -5.28 12.03 -1.42
N ASP A 141 -5.32 13.29 -1.02
CA ASP A 141 -4.36 14.32 -1.40
C ASP A 141 -2.94 14.00 -0.91
N ARG A 142 -2.80 13.54 0.34
CA ARG A 142 -1.52 13.05 0.88
C ARG A 142 -1.00 11.85 0.09
N ALA A 143 -1.87 10.90 -0.26
CA ALA A 143 -1.48 9.78 -1.10
C ALA A 143 -1.00 10.25 -2.48
N ALA A 144 -1.70 11.18 -3.13
CA ALA A 144 -1.28 11.77 -4.40
C ALA A 144 0.10 12.46 -4.31
N LEU A 145 0.41 13.11 -3.18
CA LEU A 145 1.74 13.68 -2.93
C LEU A 145 2.83 12.63 -2.77
N MET A 146 2.55 11.49 -2.14
CA MET A 146 3.48 10.35 -2.07
C MET A 146 3.80 9.80 -3.47
N PHE A 147 2.84 9.80 -4.39
CA PHE A 147 3.11 9.47 -5.79
C PHE A 147 3.98 10.52 -6.46
N GLY A 148 3.70 11.81 -6.23
CA GLY A 148 4.55 12.90 -6.72
C GLY A 148 6.00 12.73 -6.27
N ALA A 149 6.21 12.37 -5.01
CA ALA A 149 7.52 12.02 -4.45
C ALA A 149 8.15 10.82 -5.16
N ALA A 150 7.40 9.74 -5.39
CA ALA A 150 7.90 8.56 -6.11
C ALA A 150 8.33 8.88 -7.55
N LEU A 151 7.55 9.68 -8.28
CA LEU A 151 7.92 10.17 -9.60
C LEU A 151 9.19 11.04 -9.54
N SER A 152 9.27 11.92 -8.54
CA SER A 152 10.45 12.76 -8.34
C SER A 152 11.71 11.96 -8.01
N VAL A 153 11.60 10.87 -7.26
CA VAL A 153 12.71 9.93 -7.03
C VAL A 153 13.06 9.19 -8.31
N ALA A 154 12.10 8.48 -8.91
CA ALA A 154 12.34 7.62 -10.08
C ALA A 154 12.94 8.39 -11.26
N SER A 155 12.43 9.59 -11.53
CA SER A 155 12.88 10.37 -12.69
C SER A 155 14.34 10.82 -12.62
N ARG A 156 14.96 10.85 -11.43
CA ARG A 156 16.34 11.32 -11.19
C ARG A 156 17.41 10.32 -11.59
N PHE A 157 17.04 9.06 -11.82
CA PHE A 157 18.00 7.98 -12.04
C PHE A 157 17.93 7.44 -13.46
N GLU A 158 19.08 7.11 -14.04
CA GLU A 158 19.14 6.33 -15.26
C GLU A 158 18.64 4.90 -15.01
N LEU A 159 18.13 4.24 -16.06
CA LEU A 159 17.74 2.84 -15.98
C LEU A 159 18.98 1.97 -15.86
N PRO A 160 19.06 1.11 -14.83
CA PRO A 160 20.04 0.04 -14.81
C PRO A 160 19.93 -0.86 -16.05
N VAL A 161 21.02 -1.51 -16.43
CA VAL A 161 21.06 -2.37 -17.61
C VAL A 161 19.98 -3.46 -17.51
N GLY A 162 19.12 -3.55 -18.53
CA GLY A 162 18.02 -4.52 -18.58
C GLY A 162 16.77 -4.16 -17.77
N ALA A 163 16.78 -3.06 -17.01
CA ALA A 163 15.64 -2.60 -16.24
C ALA A 163 14.62 -1.85 -17.11
N LYS A 164 13.35 -1.92 -16.71
CA LYS A 164 12.28 -1.08 -17.27
C LYS A 164 11.97 0.07 -16.33
N PHE A 165 11.34 1.13 -16.85
CA PHE A 165 10.85 2.23 -16.02
C PHE A 165 9.92 1.75 -14.91
N THR A 166 9.13 0.71 -15.16
CA THR A 166 8.28 0.08 -14.14
C THR A 166 9.07 -0.46 -12.95
N ASP A 167 10.27 -1.01 -13.15
CA ASP A 167 11.09 -1.54 -12.05
C ASP A 167 11.63 -0.43 -11.17
N LEU A 168 12.13 0.65 -11.79
CA LEU A 168 12.60 1.84 -11.09
C LEU A 168 11.46 2.56 -10.36
N TYR A 169 10.30 2.68 -11.01
CA TYR A 169 9.12 3.31 -10.44
C TYR A 169 8.55 2.47 -9.27
N ASP A 170 8.48 1.14 -9.41
CA ASP A 170 8.04 0.25 -8.34
C ASP A 170 8.95 0.33 -7.12
N ALA A 171 10.28 0.37 -7.32
CA ALA A 171 11.23 0.61 -6.24
C ALA A 171 10.99 1.98 -5.56
N ALA A 172 10.78 3.04 -6.35
CA ALA A 172 10.57 4.40 -5.83
C ALA A 172 9.28 4.53 -5.02
N ILE A 173 8.13 4.09 -5.54
CA ILE A 173 6.88 4.19 -4.79
C ILE A 173 6.90 3.28 -3.56
N THR A 174 7.54 2.11 -3.62
CA THR A 174 7.69 1.24 -2.44
C THR A 174 8.53 1.93 -1.38
N ALA A 175 9.71 2.45 -1.73
CA ALA A 175 10.61 3.11 -0.80
C ALA A 175 9.97 4.36 -0.18
N VAL A 176 9.25 5.17 -0.97
CA VAL A 176 8.51 6.32 -0.46
C VAL A 176 7.43 5.89 0.53
N MET A 177 6.60 4.91 0.17
CA MET A 177 5.52 4.41 1.05
C MET A 177 6.06 3.79 2.34
N SER A 178 7.17 3.05 2.26
CA SER A 178 7.89 2.48 3.39
C SER A 178 8.24 3.52 4.45
N LYS A 179 8.63 4.74 4.05
CA LYS A 179 8.96 5.82 5.01
C LYS A 179 7.78 6.29 5.86
N TYR A 180 6.55 5.96 5.49
CA TYR A 180 5.34 6.23 6.27
C TYR A 180 4.84 4.98 7.01
N ILE A 181 4.96 3.81 6.38
CA ILE A 181 4.40 2.56 6.89
C ILE A 181 5.33 1.87 7.90
N GLU A 182 6.63 1.83 7.65
CA GLU A 182 7.59 1.09 8.49
C GLU A 182 7.63 1.62 9.94
N PRO A 183 7.67 2.94 10.21
CA PRO A 183 7.65 3.44 11.59
C PRO A 183 6.36 3.08 12.32
N LEU A 184 5.22 3.11 11.61
CA LEU A 184 3.92 2.77 12.16
C LEU A 184 3.83 1.28 12.51
N ILE A 185 4.28 0.40 11.61
CA ILE A 185 4.33 -1.04 11.86
C ILE A 185 5.29 -1.35 13.00
N HIS A 186 6.50 -0.80 12.97
CA HIS A 186 7.49 -1.02 14.02
C HIS A 186 6.91 -0.66 15.39
N LYS A 187 6.32 0.53 15.52
CA LYS A 187 5.65 0.98 16.75
C LYS A 187 4.56 0.01 17.22
N VAL A 188 3.71 -0.48 16.32
CA VAL A 188 2.70 -1.48 16.67
C VAL A 188 3.35 -2.74 17.23
N LEU A 189 4.37 -3.26 16.57
CA LEU A 189 5.00 -4.53 16.96
C LEU A 189 5.73 -4.47 18.31
N ILE A 190 6.24 -3.30 18.72
CA ILE A 190 7.02 -3.16 19.96
C ILE A 190 6.28 -2.47 21.11
N GLU A 191 5.29 -1.62 20.82
CA GLU A 191 4.65 -0.75 21.82
C GLU A 191 3.13 -0.93 21.89
N THR A 192 2.41 -0.67 20.79
CA THR A 192 0.96 -0.43 20.84
C THR A 192 0.09 -1.64 20.49
N GLY A 193 0.61 -2.61 19.72
CA GLY A 193 -0.11 -3.83 19.33
C GLY A 193 -0.37 -4.75 20.51
N PRO A 194 -1.26 -5.74 20.44
CA PRO A 194 -1.58 -6.64 21.56
C PRO A 194 -0.41 -7.55 22.00
N VAL A 195 0.46 -8.00 21.08
CA VAL A 195 1.59 -8.91 21.38
C VAL A 195 2.91 -8.24 21.01
N LYS A 196 3.79 -8.07 22.00
CA LYS A 196 5.03 -7.33 21.80
C LYS A 196 6.14 -8.26 21.32
N LEU A 197 6.75 -7.89 20.21
CA LEU A 197 7.95 -8.53 19.70
C LEU A 197 9.19 -7.85 20.29
N ASP A 198 10.30 -8.59 20.36
CA ASP A 198 11.59 -7.96 20.60
C ASP A 198 12.02 -7.11 19.39
N GLU A 199 12.92 -6.16 19.63
CA GLU A 199 13.39 -5.19 18.65
C GLU A 199 13.99 -5.86 17.39
N SER A 200 14.70 -6.98 17.55
CA SER A 200 15.33 -7.68 16.43
C SER A 200 14.29 -8.38 15.56
N ALA A 201 13.28 -8.96 16.20
CA ALA A 201 12.18 -9.61 15.52
C ALA A 201 11.29 -8.61 14.79
N ALA A 202 10.94 -7.50 15.45
CA ALA A 202 10.16 -6.42 14.87
C ALA A 202 10.83 -5.84 13.61
N ARG A 203 12.14 -5.56 13.67
CA ARG A 203 12.90 -5.07 12.50
C ARG A 203 12.86 -6.05 11.33
N ARG A 204 12.99 -7.36 11.59
CA ARG A 204 12.93 -8.36 10.52
C ARG A 204 11.54 -8.44 9.90
N VAL A 205 10.48 -8.39 10.72
CA VAL A 205 9.09 -8.34 10.22
C VAL A 205 8.89 -7.12 9.32
N VAL A 206 9.34 -5.94 9.74
CA VAL A 206 9.26 -4.70 8.97
C VAL A 206 10.01 -4.81 7.62
N GLU A 207 11.23 -5.35 7.63
CA GLU A 207 12.03 -5.58 6.41
C GLU A 207 11.30 -6.51 5.43
N LYS A 208 10.74 -7.63 5.93
CA LYS A 208 10.02 -8.59 5.10
C LYS A 208 8.70 -8.03 4.58
N VAL A 209 8.03 -7.14 5.32
CA VAL A 209 6.86 -6.42 4.83
C VAL A 209 7.23 -5.45 3.70
N ALA A 210 8.34 -4.72 3.82
CA ALA A 210 8.82 -3.85 2.75
C ALA A 210 9.15 -4.66 1.48
N GLN A 211 9.78 -5.84 1.62
CA GLN A 211 10.00 -6.78 0.52
C GLN A 211 8.65 -7.28 -0.07
N ALA A 212 7.67 -7.61 0.77
CA ALA A 212 6.33 -8.01 0.30
C ALA A 212 5.64 -6.90 -0.51
N MET A 213 5.81 -5.64 -0.11
CA MET A 213 5.32 -4.47 -0.84
C MET A 213 6.02 -4.29 -2.20
N LEU A 214 7.33 -4.48 -2.25
CA LEU A 214 8.12 -4.36 -3.48
C LEU A 214 7.70 -5.37 -4.55
N TRP A 215 7.48 -6.61 -4.14
CA TRP A 215 7.19 -7.72 -5.03
C TRP A 215 5.73 -7.81 -5.45
N ASP A 216 4.81 -7.35 -4.61
CA ASP A 216 3.38 -7.42 -4.89
C ASP A 216 2.67 -6.06 -4.76
N PRO A 217 2.18 -5.47 -5.86
CA PRO A 217 1.39 -4.24 -5.82
C PRO A 217 0.09 -4.38 -5.00
N ALA A 218 -0.46 -5.60 -4.86
CA ALA A 218 -1.60 -5.85 -4.00
C ALA A 218 -1.25 -5.56 -2.53
N THR A 219 -0.06 -5.98 -2.07
CA THR A 219 0.43 -5.68 -0.71
C THR A 219 0.53 -4.18 -0.47
N ARG A 220 1.14 -3.42 -1.38
CA ARG A 220 1.25 -1.96 -1.26
C ARG A 220 -0.13 -1.32 -1.07
N SER A 221 -1.08 -1.69 -1.93
CA SER A 221 -2.43 -1.11 -1.92
C SER A 221 -3.21 -1.51 -0.67
N TYR A 222 -3.26 -2.82 -0.39
CA TYR A 222 -4.03 -3.39 0.69
C TYR A 222 -3.49 -2.98 2.06
N LEU A 223 -2.19 -3.11 2.31
CA LEU A 223 -1.59 -2.81 3.61
C LEU A 223 -1.73 -1.33 3.97
N THR A 224 -1.54 -0.43 2.99
CA THR A 224 -1.74 1.01 3.21
C THR A 224 -3.17 1.29 3.65
N LEU A 225 -4.17 0.77 2.93
CA LEU A 225 -5.58 0.96 3.25
C LEU A 225 -5.95 0.30 4.58
N TRP A 226 -5.40 -0.88 4.85
CA TRP A 226 -5.58 -1.61 6.10
C TRP A 226 -5.12 -0.76 7.29
N LEU A 227 -3.88 -0.25 7.27
CA LEU A 227 -3.36 0.55 8.37
C LEU A 227 -4.16 1.84 8.58
N ILE A 228 -4.57 2.53 7.51
CA ILE A 228 -5.44 3.72 7.62
C ILE A 228 -6.80 3.37 8.24
N SER A 229 -7.36 2.20 7.92
CA SER A 229 -8.65 1.75 8.44
C SER A 229 -8.57 1.27 9.89
N ARG A 230 -7.41 0.77 10.34
CA ARG A 230 -7.27 0.13 11.67
C ARG A 230 -6.55 0.97 12.71
N LEU A 231 -5.68 1.89 12.30
CA LEU A 231 -4.78 2.59 13.21
C LEU A 231 -4.95 4.09 13.18
N ASP A 232 -4.85 4.69 14.36
CA ASP A 232 -4.51 6.10 14.49
C ASP A 232 -3.07 6.30 14.02
N LEU A 233 -2.90 7.05 12.94
CA LEU A 233 -1.60 7.17 12.25
C LEU A 233 -0.57 7.98 13.05
N ALA A 234 -0.98 8.73 14.07
CA ALA A 234 -0.08 9.51 14.92
C ALA A 234 0.38 8.70 16.13
N THR A 235 -0.54 7.96 16.75
CA THR A 235 -0.28 7.21 17.98
C THR A 235 0.11 5.76 17.72
N GLY A 236 -0.32 5.16 16.61
CA GLY A 236 -0.19 3.73 16.35
C GLY A 236 -1.21 2.88 17.10
N GLU A 237 -2.20 3.49 17.77
CA GLU A 237 -3.24 2.77 18.49
C GLU A 237 -4.31 2.21 17.54
N ILE A 238 -4.83 1.03 17.88
CA ILE A 238 -5.91 0.40 17.12
C ILE A 238 -7.22 1.13 17.41
N TYR A 239 -7.94 1.51 16.35
CA TYR A 239 -9.26 2.13 16.51
C TYR A 239 -10.25 1.16 17.15
N LYS A 240 -11.12 1.71 18.00
CA LYS A 240 -12.26 0.96 18.57
C LYS A 240 -13.19 0.42 17.48
N GLU A 241 -13.43 1.23 16.44
CA GLU A 241 -14.18 0.85 15.25
C GLU A 241 -13.36 1.17 14.00
N PRO A 242 -13.28 0.25 13.02
CA PRO A 242 -12.52 0.44 11.80
C PRO A 242 -13.08 1.61 11.01
N LEU A 243 -12.19 2.47 10.51
CA LEU A 243 -12.59 3.58 9.67
C LEU A 243 -13.02 3.05 8.30
N GLY A 244 -14.26 3.38 7.93
CA GLY A 244 -14.74 3.21 6.57
C GLY A 244 -14.03 4.18 5.64
N LEU A 245 -13.38 3.65 4.60
CA LEU A 245 -12.59 4.46 3.69
C LEU A 245 -13.45 5.00 2.55
N TYR A 246 -13.25 6.26 2.19
CA TYR A 246 -13.93 6.89 1.06
C TYR A 246 -13.41 6.35 -0.27
N PHE A 247 -14.27 6.34 -1.30
CA PHE A 247 -13.92 5.90 -2.66
C PHE A 247 -12.61 6.53 -3.15
N ASP A 248 -12.48 7.85 -3.04
CA ASP A 248 -11.33 8.59 -3.57
C ASP A 248 -10.01 8.19 -2.92
N LEU A 249 -10.01 7.90 -1.61
CA LEU A 249 -8.82 7.41 -0.92
C LEU A 249 -8.43 6.01 -1.43
N VAL A 250 -9.37 5.08 -1.45
CA VAL A 250 -9.14 3.70 -1.92
C VAL A 250 -8.68 3.69 -3.37
N GLN A 251 -9.36 4.49 -4.18
CA GLN A 251 -9.09 4.62 -5.59
C GLN A 251 -7.71 5.23 -5.83
N THR A 252 -7.35 6.28 -5.09
CA THR A 252 -6.04 6.92 -5.18
C THR A 252 -4.97 5.91 -4.75
N VAL A 253 -4.97 5.44 -3.51
CA VAL A 253 -3.95 4.51 -2.99
C VAL A 253 -3.81 3.27 -3.89
N GLY A 254 -4.91 2.59 -4.21
CA GLY A 254 -4.86 1.41 -5.06
C GLY A 254 -4.25 1.70 -6.44
N LYS A 255 -4.51 2.88 -7.00
CA LYS A 255 -3.94 3.28 -8.28
C LYS A 255 -2.45 3.59 -8.21
N LEU A 256 -2.02 4.35 -7.20
CA LEU A 256 -0.60 4.73 -7.05
C LEU A 256 0.27 3.50 -6.76
N CYS A 257 -0.27 2.55 -6.01
CA CYS A 257 0.39 1.29 -5.67
C CYS A 257 0.24 0.20 -6.76
N GLY A 258 -0.49 0.47 -7.84
CA GLY A 258 -0.60 -0.41 -8.99
C GLY A 258 -1.60 -1.56 -8.87
N PHE A 259 -2.46 -1.55 -7.85
CA PHE A 259 -3.53 -2.52 -7.62
C PHE A 259 -4.85 -1.80 -7.23
N GLY A 260 -5.58 -1.34 -8.26
CA GLY A 260 -6.74 -0.47 -8.12
C GLY A 260 -7.97 -1.12 -7.45
N ILE A 261 -8.98 -0.29 -7.16
CA ILE A 261 -10.18 -0.70 -6.41
C ILE A 261 -10.92 -1.89 -7.01
N GLU A 262 -11.02 -1.99 -8.33
CA GLU A 262 -11.69 -3.12 -8.98
C GLU A 262 -10.96 -4.44 -8.71
N LYS A 263 -9.62 -4.43 -8.76
CA LYS A 263 -8.82 -5.60 -8.37
C LYS A 263 -8.92 -5.88 -6.88
N LEU A 264 -8.89 -4.86 -6.02
CA LEU A 264 -9.09 -5.04 -4.57
C LEU A 264 -10.42 -5.75 -4.28
N LYS A 265 -11.50 -5.39 -4.97
CA LYS A 265 -12.81 -6.04 -4.87
C LYS A 265 -12.81 -7.44 -5.46
N GLU A 266 -12.28 -7.60 -6.66
CA GLU A 266 -12.23 -8.88 -7.38
C GLU A 266 -11.53 -9.97 -6.56
N TYR A 267 -10.44 -9.60 -5.87
CA TYR A 267 -9.67 -10.47 -5.01
C TYR A 267 -10.21 -10.56 -3.57
N GLY A 268 -11.33 -9.90 -3.25
CA GLY A 268 -11.95 -9.92 -1.92
C GLY A 268 -11.20 -9.13 -0.84
N LEU A 269 -10.17 -8.38 -1.20
CA LEU A 269 -9.31 -7.64 -0.25
C LEU A 269 -10.04 -6.46 0.40
N ILE A 270 -11.12 -5.98 -0.23
CA ILE A 270 -11.93 -4.87 0.29
C ILE A 270 -13.42 -5.16 0.08
N ALA A 271 -14.23 -4.85 1.09
CA ALA A 271 -15.68 -4.90 1.00
C ALA A 271 -16.27 -3.50 0.88
N GLU A 272 -17.39 -3.38 0.18
CA GLU A 272 -18.16 -2.15 0.04
C GLU A 272 -19.40 -2.23 0.93
N LYS A 273 -19.66 -1.20 1.73
CA LYS A 273 -20.87 -1.09 2.55
C LYS A 273 -21.56 0.25 2.27
N ALA A 274 -22.88 0.22 2.13
CA ALA A 274 -23.69 1.43 2.04
C ALA A 274 -23.76 2.09 3.44
N VAL A 275 -23.44 3.38 3.51
CA VAL A 275 -23.50 4.17 4.76
C VAL A 275 -24.74 5.07 4.75
N ARG A 276 -25.03 5.69 3.60
CA ARG A 276 -26.23 6.49 3.32
C ARG A 276 -26.66 6.29 1.88
N GLU A 277 -27.81 6.82 1.50
CA GLU A 277 -28.29 6.80 0.12
C GLU A 277 -27.26 7.48 -0.80
N GLY A 278 -26.66 6.71 -1.71
CA GLY A 278 -25.59 7.19 -2.61
C GLY A 278 -24.17 7.19 -2.02
N GLU A 279 -23.99 6.96 -0.72
CA GLU A 279 -22.68 6.96 -0.05
C GLU A 279 -22.20 5.54 0.29
N LYS A 280 -20.97 5.24 -0.13
CA LYS A 280 -20.31 3.95 0.07
C LYS A 280 -19.03 4.14 0.87
N ALA A 281 -18.83 3.28 1.84
CA ALA A 281 -17.57 3.13 2.54
C ALA A 281 -16.95 1.78 2.20
N TYR A 282 -15.61 1.77 2.20
CA TYR A 282 -14.82 0.61 1.84
C TYR A 282 -14.01 0.14 3.04
N TYR A 283 -14.03 -1.17 3.29
CA TYR A 283 -13.42 -1.78 4.45
C TYR A 283 -12.44 -2.88 4.01
N PRO A 284 -11.13 -2.69 4.21
CA PRO A 284 -10.16 -3.76 4.05
C PRO A 284 -10.57 -4.96 4.90
N GLN A 285 -10.68 -6.12 4.25
CA GLN A 285 -11.10 -7.38 4.89
C GLN A 285 -9.89 -8.06 5.52
N PHE A 286 -10.09 -9.06 6.38
CA PHE A 286 -9.04 -9.95 6.87
C PHE A 286 -9.51 -11.40 6.79
N LEU A 287 -10.03 -11.99 7.87
CA LEU A 287 -10.55 -13.36 7.84
C LEU A 287 -11.85 -13.48 7.05
N GLU A 288 -12.60 -12.38 6.93
CA GLU A 288 -13.83 -12.32 6.13
C GLU A 288 -13.58 -12.73 4.68
N MET A 289 -12.37 -12.46 4.15
CA MET A 289 -11.95 -12.87 2.80
C MET A 289 -12.11 -14.38 2.57
N LEU A 290 -11.94 -15.20 3.60
CA LEU A 290 -12.01 -16.66 3.50
C LEU A 290 -13.45 -17.20 3.44
N SER A 291 -14.42 -16.35 3.81
CA SER A 291 -15.85 -16.71 3.89
C SER A 291 -16.69 -16.18 2.73
N LEU A 292 -16.06 -15.52 1.75
CA LEU A 292 -16.77 -14.90 0.64
C LEU A 292 -17.45 -15.94 -0.29
N PRO A 293 -18.61 -15.59 -0.89
CA PRO A 293 -19.30 -16.45 -1.85
C PRO A 293 -18.39 -16.82 -3.03
N GLY A 294 -18.40 -18.10 -3.44
CA GLY A 294 -17.58 -18.60 -4.57
C GLY A 294 -16.66 -19.78 -4.24
N GLY A 295 -16.56 -20.16 -2.96
CA GLY A 295 -15.87 -21.39 -2.52
C GLY A 295 -14.43 -21.49 -3.03
N ARG A 296 -14.06 -22.62 -3.63
CA ARG A 296 -12.69 -22.90 -4.10
C ARG A 296 -12.17 -21.90 -5.15
N THR A 297 -13.04 -21.38 -6.02
CA THR A 297 -12.62 -20.44 -7.08
C THR A 297 -12.17 -19.10 -6.50
N HIS A 298 -12.84 -18.64 -5.45
CA HIS A 298 -12.46 -17.42 -4.74
C HIS A 298 -11.13 -17.62 -4.00
N LEU A 299 -10.97 -18.74 -3.29
CA LEU A 299 -9.73 -19.06 -2.59
C LEU A 299 -8.54 -19.14 -3.55
N TYR A 300 -8.70 -19.76 -4.72
CA TYR A 300 -7.64 -19.80 -5.74
C TYR A 300 -7.21 -18.40 -6.17
N ARG A 301 -8.15 -17.49 -6.40
CA ARG A 301 -7.85 -16.10 -6.76
C ARG A 301 -7.14 -15.37 -5.61
N LEU A 302 -7.64 -15.50 -4.38
CA LEU A 302 -7.04 -14.89 -3.19
C LEU A 302 -5.58 -15.34 -3.02
N MET A 303 -5.28 -16.62 -3.27
CA MET A 303 -3.94 -17.20 -3.19
C MET A 303 -2.99 -16.77 -4.32
N GLN A 304 -3.43 -15.96 -5.29
CA GLN A 304 -2.54 -15.37 -6.29
C GLN A 304 -1.83 -14.11 -5.79
N VAL A 305 -2.33 -13.49 -4.72
CA VAL A 305 -1.75 -12.26 -4.14
C VAL A 305 -1.23 -12.50 -2.73
N THR A 306 -0.18 -11.78 -2.35
CA THR A 306 0.51 -11.87 -1.07
C THR A 306 -0.43 -11.62 0.13
N PRO A 307 -1.32 -10.60 0.14
CA PRO A 307 -2.30 -10.43 1.21
C PRO A 307 -3.15 -11.68 1.45
N GLY A 308 -3.60 -12.34 0.39
CA GLY A 308 -4.42 -13.54 0.50
C GLY A 308 -3.65 -14.72 1.10
N ARG A 309 -2.40 -14.92 0.68
CA ARG A 309 -1.50 -15.93 1.28
C ARG A 309 -1.23 -15.65 2.76
N ALA A 310 -1.04 -14.37 3.13
CA ALA A 310 -0.86 -13.96 4.51
C ALA A 310 -2.10 -14.24 5.37
N VAL A 311 -3.30 -13.97 4.87
CA VAL A 311 -4.57 -14.30 5.56
C VAL A 311 -4.71 -15.80 5.79
N VAL A 312 -4.41 -16.62 4.79
CA VAL A 312 -4.44 -18.09 4.93
C VAL A 312 -3.44 -18.57 5.97
N LEU A 313 -2.20 -18.05 5.95
CA LEU A 313 -1.20 -18.37 6.98
C LEU A 313 -1.64 -17.93 8.38
N ALA A 314 -2.25 -16.76 8.51
CA ALA A 314 -2.78 -16.28 9.79
C ALA A 314 -3.88 -17.22 10.31
N GLN A 315 -4.84 -17.61 9.47
CA GLN A 315 -5.92 -18.52 9.83
C GLN A 315 -5.40 -19.92 10.24
N MET A 316 -4.46 -20.47 9.49
CA MET A 316 -3.82 -21.74 9.86
C MET A 316 -3.09 -21.60 11.19
N SER A 317 -2.34 -20.51 11.39
CA SER A 317 -1.58 -20.26 12.62
C SER A 317 -2.44 -19.96 13.83
N MET A 318 -3.71 -19.57 13.67
CA MET A 318 -4.65 -19.44 14.79
C MET A 318 -5.33 -20.76 15.17
N THR A 319 -5.48 -21.68 14.21
CA THR A 319 -6.26 -22.91 14.39
C THR A 319 -5.41 -24.15 14.68
N GLU A 320 -4.14 -24.15 14.28
CA GLU A 320 -3.22 -25.27 14.50
C GLU A 320 -2.96 -25.48 16.01
N SER A 321 -2.86 -26.73 16.47
CA SER A 321 -2.57 -27.04 17.88
C SER A 321 -1.11 -27.40 18.12
N GLY A 322 -0.60 -27.16 19.33
CA GLY A 322 0.70 -27.66 19.78
C GLY A 322 1.73 -26.56 20.09
N ASP A 323 3.00 -26.94 20.11
CA ASP A 323 4.14 -26.02 20.31
C ASP A 323 4.37 -25.13 19.07
N PRO A 324 4.75 -23.84 19.23
CA PRO A 324 4.94 -22.92 18.11
C PRO A 324 5.82 -23.43 16.96
N ALA A 325 6.92 -24.13 17.25
CA ALA A 325 7.85 -24.60 16.23
C ALA A 325 7.28 -25.80 15.44
N LEU A 326 6.55 -26.69 16.12
CA LEU A 326 5.85 -27.81 15.47
C LEU A 326 4.68 -27.30 14.62
N ARG A 327 3.92 -26.32 15.13
CA ARG A 327 2.85 -25.65 14.38
C ARG A 327 3.41 -25.02 13.11
N ALA A 328 4.56 -24.35 13.17
CA ALA A 328 5.16 -23.72 11.99
C ALA A 328 5.49 -24.74 10.89
N LYS A 329 6.02 -25.92 11.26
CA LYS A 329 6.25 -27.02 10.31
C LYS A 329 4.94 -27.53 9.70
N SER A 330 3.89 -27.71 10.51
CA SER A 330 2.55 -28.13 10.04
C SER A 330 1.97 -27.10 9.07
N VAL A 331 1.97 -25.82 9.44
CA VAL A 331 1.49 -24.70 8.60
C VAL A 331 2.25 -24.64 7.28
N LYS A 332 3.58 -24.75 7.30
CA LYS A 332 4.41 -24.79 6.08
C LYS A 332 4.07 -25.97 5.17
N ALA A 333 3.83 -27.15 5.74
CA ALA A 333 3.44 -28.34 4.98
C ALA A 333 2.07 -28.14 4.32
N ARG A 334 1.07 -27.63 5.07
CA ARG A 334 -0.28 -27.34 4.56
C ARG A 334 -0.28 -26.26 3.48
N MET A 335 0.55 -25.22 3.65
CA MET A 335 0.71 -24.17 2.65
C MET A 335 1.21 -24.74 1.31
N SER A 336 2.02 -25.80 1.36
CA SER A 336 2.55 -26.48 0.16
C SER A 336 1.48 -27.18 -0.68
N GLU A 337 0.27 -27.42 -0.14
CA GLU A 337 -0.88 -27.95 -0.89
C GLU A 337 -1.43 -26.93 -1.90
N TYR A 338 -1.19 -25.64 -1.67
CA TYR A 338 -1.67 -24.54 -2.51
C TYR A 338 -0.65 -24.04 -3.52
N GLY A 339 0.60 -24.50 -3.44
CA GLY A 339 1.69 -24.06 -4.31
C GLY A 339 3.06 -24.37 -3.73
N LYS A 340 4.10 -24.26 -4.56
CA LYS A 340 5.49 -24.32 -4.10
C LYS A 340 5.93 -22.91 -3.68
N TYR A 341 6.35 -22.77 -2.44
CA TYR A 341 6.84 -21.52 -1.88
C TYR A 341 8.22 -21.73 -1.27
N ASP A 342 9.16 -20.84 -1.57
CA ASP A 342 10.45 -20.85 -0.89
C ASP A 342 10.38 -20.14 0.48
N ASP A 343 11.46 -20.25 1.26
CA ASP A 343 11.51 -19.66 2.61
C ASP A 343 11.48 -18.11 2.58
N ARG A 344 11.91 -17.49 1.47
CA ARG A 344 11.84 -16.03 1.30
C ARG A 344 10.42 -15.56 1.00
N GLU A 345 9.64 -16.33 0.25
CA GLU A 345 8.21 -16.11 0.05
C GLU A 345 7.43 -16.29 1.35
N LEU A 346 7.64 -17.42 2.03
CA LEU A 346 6.93 -17.72 3.28
C LEU A 346 7.22 -16.69 4.37
N SER A 347 8.47 -16.23 4.52
CA SER A 347 8.82 -15.19 5.50
C SER A 347 8.13 -13.85 5.22
N ARG A 348 7.94 -13.48 3.95
CA ARG A 348 7.16 -12.29 3.55
C ARG A 348 5.68 -12.45 3.91
N TYR A 349 5.10 -13.60 3.61
CA TYR A 349 3.68 -13.88 3.90
C TYR A 349 3.43 -13.92 5.41
N ALA A 350 4.31 -14.58 6.16
CA ALA A 350 4.23 -14.67 7.61
C ALA A 350 4.41 -13.30 8.27
N SER A 351 5.34 -12.47 7.80
CA SER A 351 5.54 -11.11 8.32
C SER A 351 4.31 -10.22 8.10
N LEU A 352 3.70 -10.29 6.92
CA LEU A 352 2.43 -9.60 6.67
C LEU A 352 1.30 -10.13 7.56
N ALA A 353 1.22 -11.46 7.76
CA ALA A 353 0.23 -12.08 8.65
C ALA A 353 0.38 -11.61 10.10
N ILE A 354 1.62 -11.47 10.60
CA ILE A 354 1.90 -10.91 11.94
C ILE A 354 1.36 -9.49 12.05
N VAL A 355 1.64 -8.62 11.08
CA VAL A 355 1.13 -7.24 11.09
C VAL A 355 -0.40 -7.21 11.09
N LEU A 356 -1.05 -8.05 10.30
CA LEU A 356 -2.52 -8.12 10.26
C LEU A 356 -3.10 -8.60 11.59
N LEU A 357 -2.51 -9.61 12.22
CA LEU A 357 -2.92 -10.10 13.54
C LEU A 357 -2.70 -9.08 14.65
N GLU A 358 -1.62 -8.31 14.59
CA GLU A 358 -1.32 -7.25 15.56
C GLU A 358 -2.17 -5.99 15.40
N THR A 359 -2.86 -5.83 14.28
CA THR A 359 -3.65 -4.62 13.99
C THR A 359 -5.14 -4.91 13.82
N VAL A 360 -5.56 -6.17 13.86
CA VAL A 360 -6.96 -6.59 13.87
C VAL A 360 -7.51 -6.62 15.30
N ARG A 361 -8.76 -6.19 15.45
CA ARG A 361 -9.46 -6.25 16.73
C ARG A 361 -9.84 -7.68 17.09
N ASP A 362 -9.97 -7.97 18.39
CA ASP A 362 -10.44 -9.27 18.86
C ASP A 362 -11.85 -9.62 18.35
N GLN A 363 -12.75 -8.62 18.25
CA GLN A 363 -14.10 -8.84 17.73
C GLN A 363 -14.10 -9.25 16.25
N ASP A 364 -13.16 -8.71 15.47
CA ASP A 364 -13.00 -9.04 14.05
C ASP A 364 -12.39 -10.44 13.85
N LEU A 365 -11.76 -11.01 14.90
CA LEU A 365 -11.33 -12.41 14.94
C LEU A 365 -12.44 -13.37 15.41
N GLY A 366 -13.62 -12.85 15.73
CA GLY A 366 -14.77 -13.63 16.19
C GLY A 366 -14.88 -13.79 17.71
N TYR A 367 -14.04 -13.12 18.51
CA TYR A 367 -14.10 -13.18 19.97
C TYR A 367 -15.06 -12.14 20.54
N ARG A 368 -15.79 -12.51 21.59
CA ARG A 368 -16.65 -11.59 22.34
C ARG A 368 -15.80 -10.75 23.26
N VAL A 369 -15.89 -9.44 23.15
CA VAL A 369 -15.18 -8.50 24.04
C VAL A 369 -16.20 -7.67 24.80
N ALA A 370 -16.07 -7.63 26.12
CA ALA A 370 -16.96 -6.82 26.94
C ALA A 370 -16.71 -5.32 26.67
N ASP A 371 -17.80 -4.57 26.49
CA ASP A 371 -17.72 -3.12 26.33
C ASP A 371 -17.86 -2.49 27.72
N GLY A 372 -16.78 -1.87 28.19
CA GLY A 372 -16.72 -1.20 29.51
C GLY A 372 -17.74 -0.08 29.71
N THR A 373 -18.38 0.39 28.64
CA THR A 373 -19.44 1.40 28.67
C THR A 373 -20.85 0.82 28.67
N LYS A 374 -21.00 -0.49 28.44
CA LYS A 374 -22.29 -1.19 28.35
C LYS A 374 -22.48 -2.18 29.50
N LEU A 375 -23.69 -2.74 29.58
CA LEU A 375 -24.04 -3.76 30.58
C LEU A 375 -23.25 -5.07 30.41
N THR A 376 -22.66 -5.31 29.24
CA THR A 376 -21.89 -6.53 28.94
C THR A 376 -20.69 -6.72 29.88
N LYS A 377 -20.12 -5.64 30.46
CA LYS A 377 -19.06 -5.75 31.47
C LYS A 377 -19.47 -6.42 32.78
N TYR A 378 -20.76 -6.47 33.08
CA TYR A 378 -21.28 -7.03 34.34
C TYR A 378 -21.72 -8.49 34.20
N ILE A 379 -21.60 -9.08 33.01
CA ILE A 379 -22.02 -10.46 32.75
C ILE A 379 -20.78 -11.37 32.73
N PRO A 380 -20.60 -12.25 33.75
CA PRO A 380 -19.45 -13.15 33.80
C PRO A 380 -19.38 -14.09 32.59
N GLY A 381 -18.19 -14.30 32.04
CA GLY A 381 -17.96 -15.21 30.90
C GLY A 381 -18.37 -14.68 29.53
N MET A 382 -18.73 -13.39 29.41
CA MET A 382 -18.98 -12.73 28.12
C MET A 382 -17.71 -12.12 27.49
N ASP A 383 -16.62 -11.99 28.25
CA ASP A 383 -15.36 -11.43 27.77
C ASP A 383 -14.35 -12.54 27.46
N GLU A 384 -13.99 -12.66 26.19
CA GLU A 384 -13.04 -13.60 25.63
C GLU A 384 -11.71 -12.92 25.28
N SER A 385 -11.47 -11.68 25.72
CA SER A 385 -10.25 -10.92 25.42
C SER A 385 -8.96 -11.66 25.79
N GLU A 386 -8.94 -12.35 26.93
CA GLU A 386 -7.78 -13.16 27.34
C GLU A 386 -7.57 -14.37 26.41
N ILE A 387 -8.64 -15.02 25.95
CA ILE A 387 -8.55 -16.12 24.99
C ILE A 387 -8.02 -15.60 23.65
N ALA A 388 -8.58 -14.48 23.18
CA ALA A 388 -8.16 -13.82 21.95
C ALA A 388 -6.67 -13.49 21.98
N LYS A 389 -6.20 -12.92 23.10
CA LYS A 389 -4.79 -12.59 23.33
C LYS A 389 -3.89 -13.82 23.29
N VAL A 390 -4.24 -14.90 23.99
CA VAL A 390 -3.45 -16.14 24.02
C VAL A 390 -3.39 -16.79 22.63
N VAL A 391 -4.51 -16.87 21.92
CA VAL A 391 -4.54 -17.44 20.56
C VAL A 391 -3.72 -16.59 19.60
N ARG A 392 -3.83 -15.26 19.69
CA ARG A 392 -3.03 -14.33 18.88
C ARG A 392 -1.53 -14.49 19.18
N GLU A 393 -1.13 -14.51 20.45
CA GLU A 393 0.26 -14.68 20.84
C GLU A 393 0.84 -16.00 20.33
N LEU A 394 0.08 -17.09 20.48
CA LEU A 394 0.46 -18.40 20.00
C LEU A 394 0.60 -18.41 18.46
N ALA A 395 -0.34 -17.78 17.73
CA ALA A 395 -0.27 -17.61 16.27
C ALA A 395 0.97 -16.81 15.83
N ILE A 396 1.26 -15.69 16.48
CA ILE A 396 2.40 -14.83 16.16
C ILE A 396 3.74 -15.54 16.45
N LYS A 397 3.83 -16.27 17.56
CA LYS A 397 5.00 -17.12 17.85
C LYS A 397 5.21 -18.19 16.77
N THR A 398 4.14 -18.81 16.28
CA THR A 398 4.23 -19.75 15.15
C THR A 398 4.68 -19.07 13.86
N LEU A 399 4.11 -17.92 13.51
CA LEU A 399 4.49 -17.17 12.31
C LEU A 399 5.94 -16.68 12.37
N THR A 400 6.41 -16.31 13.56
CA THR A 400 7.82 -15.94 13.81
C THR A 400 8.76 -17.06 13.34
N HIS A 401 8.49 -18.33 13.65
CA HIS A 401 9.30 -19.45 13.14
C HIS A 401 9.30 -19.63 11.60
N LEU A 402 8.42 -18.95 10.86
CA LEU A 402 8.43 -18.89 9.39
C LEU A 402 9.17 -17.66 8.84
N VAL A 403 9.48 -16.69 9.70
CA VAL A 403 10.22 -15.46 9.35
C VAL A 403 11.73 -15.61 9.55
N PHE A 404 12.16 -16.37 10.56
CA PHE A 404 13.56 -16.44 11.02
C PHE A 404 14.30 -17.69 10.53
#